data_AF-A0A495YAZ2-F1
#
_entry.id   AF-A0A495YAZ2-F1
#
_cell.length_a   1.000
_cell.length_b   1.000
_cell.length_c   1.000
_cell.angle_alpha   90.00
_cell.angle_beta   90.00
_cell.angle_gamma   90.00
#
_symmetry.space_group_name_H-M   'P 1'
#
loop_
_entity.id
_entity.type
_entity.pdbx_description
1 polymer ?
#
loop_
_entity_poly.entity_id
_entity_poly.type
_entity_poly.pdbx_seq_one_letter_code
_entity_poly.pdbx_strand_id
1 'polypeptide(L)'
;MWLTARAFERQTNRVLQNSLVAHRIEVVHVMMLEDDREKVSNTFAWELKDNSVVKSARRNHQADAVICAVLSGESLGYALAPPGRISVDTFESAYVVVDHDCLSGLTWTHEMGHVFGLGNVGDVMSVLPEVGEARGWTLEPFRKYCTVMTHRNGVVKRTRIPNFSNPDVIWPDSGEPTGVEGEANAAKVLGWTMPIVATYHTQLGKPKHLVTMENSVRLSMNVFPNSETGRVWITRSPDMWEDDGAMRYERGTKIHVEACATGGWKLAGWQVDGQRVKSDGNRLTVPISRDRGIPLNITAVMAQVF
;
A
#
# COMPACT_ATOMS: atom_id res chain seq x y z
N MET A 1 9.23 -26.91 -0.89
CA MET A 1 8.84 -25.70 -0.14
C MET A 1 9.58 -24.44 -0.61
N TRP A 2 10.90 -24.32 -0.44
CA TRP A 2 11.65 -23.12 -0.85
C TRP A 2 11.55 -22.85 -2.37
N LEU A 3 11.65 -23.91 -3.19
CA LEU A 3 11.43 -23.84 -4.64
C LEU A 3 10.01 -23.38 -5.01
N THR A 4 9.01 -23.76 -4.19
CA THR A 4 7.61 -23.37 -4.37
C THR A 4 7.41 -21.89 -4.06
N ALA A 5 7.95 -21.40 -2.93
CA ALA A 5 7.88 -19.98 -2.57
C ALA A 5 8.55 -19.08 -3.62
N ARG A 6 9.74 -19.45 -4.12
CA ARG A 6 10.41 -18.72 -5.21
C ARG A 6 9.65 -18.77 -6.54
N ALA A 7 8.85 -19.81 -6.79
CA ALA A 7 7.99 -19.84 -7.96
C ALA A 7 6.87 -18.80 -7.87
N PHE A 8 6.27 -18.62 -6.69
CA PHE A 8 5.25 -17.58 -6.48
C PHE A 8 5.85 -16.17 -6.50
N GLU A 9 7.04 -15.97 -5.93
CA GLU A 9 7.79 -14.72 -6.06
C GLU A 9 7.99 -14.34 -7.54
N ARG A 10 8.49 -15.29 -8.35
CA ARG A 10 8.67 -15.07 -9.79
C ARG A 10 7.35 -14.78 -10.50
N GLN A 11 6.27 -15.45 -10.12
CA GLN A 11 4.95 -15.21 -10.69
C GLN A 11 4.48 -13.79 -10.36
N THR A 12 4.55 -13.35 -9.11
CA THR A 12 4.17 -12.01 -8.70
C THR A 12 5.04 -10.95 -9.35
N ASN A 13 6.37 -11.14 -9.39
CA ASN A 13 7.28 -10.21 -10.06
C ASN A 13 7.00 -10.11 -11.56
N ARG A 14 6.64 -11.23 -12.22
CA ARG A 14 6.20 -11.20 -13.61
C ARG A 14 4.90 -10.41 -13.78
N VAL A 15 3.95 -10.56 -12.86
CA VAL A 15 2.69 -9.79 -12.89
C VAL A 15 2.97 -8.29 -12.72
N LEU A 16 3.82 -7.90 -11.76
CA LEU A 16 4.23 -6.53 -11.54
C LEU A 16 4.88 -5.94 -12.81
N GLN A 17 5.84 -6.67 -13.40
CA GLN A 17 6.50 -6.27 -14.63
C GLN A 17 5.54 -6.14 -15.82
N ASN A 18 4.66 -7.12 -16.02
CA ASN A 18 3.62 -7.08 -17.06
C ASN A 18 2.68 -5.87 -16.91
N SER A 19 2.57 -5.33 -15.70
CA SER A 19 1.70 -4.20 -15.37
C SER A 19 2.44 -2.87 -15.33
N LEU A 20 3.71 -2.83 -15.78
CA LEU A 20 4.60 -1.66 -15.74
C LEU A 20 4.85 -1.11 -14.32
N VAL A 21 4.76 -1.97 -13.30
CA VAL A 21 5.13 -1.61 -11.92
C VAL A 21 6.64 -1.83 -11.75
N ALA A 22 7.36 -0.76 -11.41
CA ALA A 22 8.82 -0.77 -11.30
C ALA A 22 9.36 -1.53 -10.06
N HIS A 23 8.48 -1.86 -9.12
CA HIS A 23 8.83 -2.52 -7.87
C HIS A 23 8.82 -4.05 -8.01
N ARG A 24 9.50 -4.73 -7.08
CA ARG A 24 9.55 -6.19 -6.99
C ARG A 24 9.40 -6.65 -5.55
N ILE A 25 9.00 -7.90 -5.37
CA ILE A 25 9.01 -8.59 -4.09
C ILE A 25 10.18 -9.56 -4.02
N GLU A 26 10.60 -9.88 -2.79
CA GLU A 26 11.61 -10.88 -2.51
C GLU A 26 11.17 -11.76 -1.33
N VAL A 27 11.29 -13.09 -1.49
CA VAL A 27 11.13 -14.04 -0.38
C VAL A 27 12.43 -14.10 0.40
N VAL A 28 12.43 -13.46 1.57
CA VAL A 28 13.60 -13.38 2.47
C VAL A 28 13.72 -14.59 3.41
N HIS A 29 12.61 -15.26 3.72
CA HIS A 29 12.58 -16.42 4.59
C HIS A 29 11.38 -17.33 4.30
N VAL A 30 11.53 -18.63 4.56
CA VAL A 30 10.45 -19.62 4.46
C VAL A 30 10.56 -20.55 5.65
N MET A 31 9.45 -20.75 6.36
CA MET A 31 9.36 -21.67 7.50
C MET A 31 8.09 -22.51 7.39
N MET A 32 8.09 -23.69 8.01
CA MET A 32 6.88 -24.45 8.27
C MET A 32 6.34 -24.09 9.65
N LEU A 33 5.04 -23.93 9.74
CA LEU A 33 4.32 -23.87 10.99
C LEU A 33 3.56 -25.18 11.11
N GLU A 34 3.82 -25.92 12.18
CA GLU A 34 2.97 -27.06 12.52
C GLU A 34 1.68 -26.50 13.10
N ASP A 35 0.58 -26.84 12.45
CA ASP A 35 -0.75 -26.41 12.80
C ASP A 35 -1.70 -27.58 12.51
N ASP A 36 -2.45 -28.01 13.51
CA ASP A 36 -3.33 -29.18 13.47
C ASP A 36 -4.74 -28.87 12.95
N ARG A 37 -4.97 -27.64 12.48
CA ARG A 37 -6.28 -27.20 12.01
C ARG A 37 -6.61 -27.70 10.62
N GLU A 38 -7.88 -28.07 10.47
CA GLU A 38 -8.41 -28.62 9.22
C GLU A 38 -8.86 -27.55 8.20
N LYS A 39 -8.97 -26.25 8.57
CA LYS A 39 -9.62 -25.21 7.75
C LYS A 39 -8.94 -23.84 7.78
N VAL A 40 -8.97 -23.13 6.65
CA VAL A 40 -8.55 -21.73 6.52
C VAL A 40 -9.72 -20.78 6.84
N SER A 41 -9.50 -19.85 7.76
CA SER A 41 -10.46 -18.80 8.09
C SER A 41 -9.81 -17.42 8.11
N ASN A 42 -10.63 -16.38 8.07
CA ASN A 42 -10.18 -15.01 8.33
C ASN A 42 -9.59 -14.84 9.76
N THR A 43 -10.04 -15.65 10.74
CA THR A 43 -9.47 -15.64 12.09
C THR A 43 -8.03 -16.13 12.10
N PHE A 44 -7.67 -17.06 11.20
CA PHE A 44 -6.30 -17.58 11.16
C PHE A 44 -5.27 -16.49 10.83
N ALA A 45 -5.62 -15.52 9.98
CA ALA A 45 -4.71 -14.44 9.67
C ALA A 45 -4.45 -13.55 10.91
N TRP A 46 -5.45 -13.32 11.76
CA TRP A 46 -5.29 -12.64 13.07
C TRP A 46 -4.42 -13.45 14.03
N GLU A 47 -4.59 -14.76 14.05
CA GLU A 47 -3.79 -15.62 14.91
C GLU A 47 -2.32 -15.71 14.45
N LEU A 48 -2.06 -15.71 13.14
CA LEU A 48 -0.71 -15.61 12.59
C LEU A 48 -0.01 -14.31 12.99
N LYS A 49 -0.76 -13.20 13.00
CA LYS A 49 -0.27 -11.91 13.50
C LYS A 49 0.18 -12.03 14.96
N ASP A 50 -0.58 -12.76 15.77
CA ASP A 50 -0.30 -12.91 17.21
C ASP A 50 0.65 -14.05 17.57
N ASN A 51 0.95 -14.95 16.62
CA ASN A 51 1.89 -16.05 16.81
C ASN A 51 3.33 -15.52 17.08
N SER A 52 3.89 -15.92 18.23
CA SER A 52 5.20 -15.45 18.69
C SER A 52 6.36 -15.92 17.81
N VAL A 53 6.27 -17.13 17.25
CA VAL A 53 7.28 -17.70 16.34
C VAL A 53 7.28 -16.92 15.03
N VAL A 54 6.10 -16.70 14.44
CA VAL A 54 5.94 -15.93 13.20
C VAL A 54 6.41 -14.48 13.38
N LYS A 55 6.01 -13.81 14.46
CA LYS A 55 6.48 -12.45 14.78
C LYS A 55 8.00 -12.39 14.90
N SER A 56 8.61 -13.38 15.55
CA SER A 56 10.06 -13.44 15.71
C SER A 56 10.77 -13.69 14.39
N ALA A 57 10.28 -14.60 13.56
CA ALA A 57 10.80 -14.84 12.23
C ALA A 57 10.70 -13.58 11.34
N ARG A 58 9.54 -12.91 11.33
CA ARG A 58 9.33 -11.65 10.59
C ARG A 58 10.36 -10.59 10.99
N ARG A 59 10.58 -10.39 12.29
CA ARG A 59 11.59 -9.43 12.81
C ARG A 59 13.01 -9.83 12.44
N ASN A 60 13.39 -11.08 12.71
CA ASN A 60 14.76 -11.57 12.54
C ASN A 60 15.21 -11.55 11.08
N HIS A 61 14.26 -11.73 10.15
CA HIS A 61 14.52 -11.71 8.72
C HIS A 61 14.12 -10.39 8.04
N GLN A 62 13.78 -9.36 8.83
CA GLN A 62 13.40 -8.03 8.34
C GLN A 62 12.31 -8.08 7.26
N ALA A 63 11.32 -8.96 7.42
CA ALA A 63 10.27 -9.15 6.43
C ALA A 63 9.19 -8.07 6.56
N ASP A 64 8.88 -7.40 5.43
CA ASP A 64 7.86 -6.36 5.36
C ASP A 64 6.44 -6.88 5.50
N ALA A 65 6.18 -8.08 5.01
CA ALA A 65 4.89 -8.76 5.09
C ALA A 65 5.09 -10.26 5.34
N VAL A 66 4.04 -10.92 5.82
CA VAL A 66 4.00 -12.37 6.05
C VAL A 66 2.88 -12.97 5.23
N ILE A 67 3.17 -14.07 4.55
CA ILE A 67 2.19 -14.83 3.79
C ILE A 67 2.28 -16.28 4.24
N CYS A 68 1.15 -16.83 4.67
CA CYS A 68 1.02 -18.21 5.08
C CYS A 68 0.23 -18.97 4.01
N ALA A 69 0.83 -20.05 3.50
CA ALA A 69 0.12 -21.01 2.67
C ALA A 69 -0.37 -22.16 3.56
N VAL A 70 -1.65 -22.49 3.50
CA VAL A 70 -2.28 -23.50 4.38
C VAL A 70 -2.78 -24.68 3.56
N LEU A 71 -2.56 -25.89 4.06
CA LEU A 71 -3.07 -27.11 3.46
C LEU A 71 -4.46 -27.43 4.04
N SER A 72 -5.51 -26.73 3.63
CA SER A 72 -6.86 -26.94 4.19
C SER A 72 -7.86 -27.58 3.24
N GLY A 73 -7.54 -27.68 1.95
CA GLY A 73 -8.44 -28.22 0.93
C GLY A 73 -9.64 -27.31 0.61
N GLU A 74 -9.64 -26.07 1.11
CA GLU A 74 -10.67 -25.06 0.84
C GLU A 74 -10.18 -24.06 -0.21
N SER A 75 -10.96 -23.75 -1.25
CA SER A 75 -10.51 -22.83 -2.31
C SER A 75 -10.64 -21.33 -1.93
N LEU A 76 -9.91 -20.84 -0.91
CA LEU A 76 -10.00 -19.46 -0.40
C LEU A 76 -8.64 -18.81 -0.07
N GLY A 77 -8.60 -17.47 -0.07
CA GLY A 77 -7.48 -16.64 0.38
C GLY A 77 -8.01 -15.43 1.18
N TYR A 78 -7.22 -14.95 2.15
CA TYR A 78 -7.56 -13.84 3.03
C TYR A 78 -6.33 -12.97 3.34
N ALA A 79 -6.45 -11.67 3.16
CA ALA A 79 -5.49 -10.68 3.65
C ALA A 79 -6.06 -9.88 4.82
N LEU A 80 -5.24 -9.60 5.84
CA LEU A 80 -5.63 -8.72 6.96
C LEU A 80 -5.49 -7.23 6.66
N ALA A 81 -4.65 -6.87 5.70
CA ALA A 81 -4.46 -5.48 5.33
C ALA A 81 -5.77 -4.95 4.75
N PRO A 82 -6.41 -3.94 5.38
CA PRO A 82 -7.63 -3.39 4.85
C PRO A 82 -7.30 -2.76 3.49
N PRO A 83 -8.03 -3.11 2.44
CA PRO A 83 -7.81 -2.51 1.14
C PRO A 83 -8.01 -0.99 1.27
N GLY A 84 -7.08 -0.21 0.72
CA GLY A 84 -7.15 1.26 0.72
C GLY A 84 -6.79 1.93 2.04
N ARG A 85 -6.21 1.20 3.01
CA ARG A 85 -5.70 1.77 4.27
C ARG A 85 -4.21 1.51 4.46
N ILE A 86 -3.41 1.65 3.42
CA ILE A 86 -1.96 1.48 3.55
C ILE A 86 -1.34 2.76 4.11
N SER A 87 -0.90 2.65 5.35
CA SER A 87 -0.06 3.63 6.02
C SER A 87 1.03 2.93 6.82
N VAL A 88 2.02 3.70 7.28
CA VAL A 88 3.05 3.23 8.23
C VAL A 88 2.47 2.59 9.49
N ASP A 89 1.21 2.88 9.86
CA ASP A 89 0.54 2.36 11.06
C ASP A 89 -0.15 1.00 10.82
N THR A 90 -0.26 0.59 9.55
CA THR A 90 -0.88 -0.70 9.16
C THR A 90 0.10 -1.85 9.03
N PHE A 91 1.37 -1.63 9.38
CA PHE A 91 2.44 -2.63 9.33
C PHE A 91 2.11 -3.93 10.10
N GLU A 92 1.34 -3.82 11.19
CA GLU A 92 0.90 -4.97 11.99
C GLU A 92 -0.13 -5.84 11.28
N SER A 93 -0.80 -5.34 10.24
CA SER A 93 -1.82 -6.06 9.49
C SER A 93 -1.30 -6.64 8.17
N ALA A 94 0.00 -6.55 7.90
CA ALA A 94 0.64 -7.09 6.70
C ALA A 94 0.82 -8.63 6.76
N TYR A 95 -0.29 -9.33 6.96
CA TYR A 95 -0.39 -10.78 7.05
C TYR A 95 -1.44 -11.28 6.06
N VAL A 96 -1.08 -12.35 5.36
CA VAL A 96 -1.92 -13.01 4.37
C VAL A 96 -1.98 -14.49 4.65
N VAL A 97 -3.13 -15.08 4.41
CA VAL A 97 -3.37 -16.52 4.37
C VAL A 97 -3.87 -16.88 2.99
N VAL A 98 -3.31 -17.92 2.38
CA VAL A 98 -3.77 -18.48 1.11
C VAL A 98 -3.90 -19.98 1.28
N ASP A 99 -5.01 -20.57 0.85
CA ASP A 99 -5.05 -22.03 0.74
C ASP A 99 -4.09 -22.51 -0.35
N HIS A 100 -3.43 -23.62 -0.08
CA HIS A 100 -2.44 -24.24 -0.95
C HIS A 100 -2.98 -24.53 -2.35
N ASP A 101 -4.22 -25.01 -2.47
CA ASP A 101 -4.81 -25.37 -3.75
C ASP A 101 -5.14 -24.11 -4.57
N CYS A 102 -5.31 -22.97 -3.90
CA CYS A 102 -5.45 -21.66 -4.52
C CYS A 102 -4.14 -21.01 -4.95
N LEU A 103 -2.98 -21.55 -4.57
CA LEU A 103 -1.70 -21.00 -5.00
C LEU A 103 -1.53 -21.09 -6.54
N SER A 104 -2.22 -22.05 -7.17
CA SER A 104 -2.38 -22.10 -8.62
C SER A 104 -3.44 -21.06 -9.07
N GLY A 105 -3.10 -20.18 -10.02
CA GLY A 105 -4.08 -19.22 -10.58
C GLY A 105 -4.03 -17.79 -10.02
N LEU A 106 -2.86 -17.32 -9.59
CA LEU A 106 -2.58 -15.92 -9.18
C LEU A 106 -3.22 -15.50 -7.85
N THR A 107 -3.80 -16.40 -7.04
CA THR A 107 -4.39 -16.03 -5.73
C THR A 107 -3.34 -15.48 -4.78
N TRP A 108 -2.15 -16.09 -4.73
CA TRP A 108 -1.01 -15.52 -3.99
C TRP A 108 -0.75 -14.05 -4.37
N THR A 109 -0.76 -13.76 -5.68
CA THR A 109 -0.51 -12.40 -6.17
C THR A 109 -1.69 -11.47 -5.88
N HIS A 110 -2.92 -11.99 -5.87
CA HIS A 110 -4.13 -11.28 -5.49
C HIS A 110 -4.10 -10.83 -4.03
N GLU A 111 -3.84 -11.75 -3.11
CA GLU A 111 -3.77 -11.41 -1.69
C GLU A 111 -2.62 -10.45 -1.38
N MET A 112 -1.49 -10.58 -2.09
CA MET A 112 -0.42 -9.60 -2.02
C MET A 112 -0.86 -8.21 -2.48
N GLY A 113 -1.73 -8.13 -3.49
CA GLY A 113 -2.36 -6.88 -3.89
C GLY A 113 -3.09 -6.20 -2.73
N HIS A 114 -3.79 -6.95 -1.87
CA HIS A 114 -4.43 -6.40 -0.67
C HIS A 114 -3.42 -5.85 0.35
N VAL A 115 -2.29 -6.53 0.56
CA VAL A 115 -1.18 -6.01 1.39
C VAL A 115 -0.63 -4.69 0.84
N PHE A 116 -0.64 -4.53 -0.48
CA PHE A 116 -0.23 -3.29 -1.15
C PHE A 116 -1.37 -2.27 -1.29
N GLY A 117 -2.54 -2.51 -0.68
CA GLY A 117 -3.62 -1.55 -0.59
C GLY A 117 -4.63 -1.60 -1.73
N LEU A 118 -4.56 -2.59 -2.60
CA LEU A 118 -5.55 -2.81 -3.64
C LEU A 118 -6.81 -3.44 -3.05
N GLY A 119 -7.97 -3.04 -3.54
CA GLY A 119 -9.26 -3.67 -3.32
C GLY A 119 -9.69 -4.51 -4.52
N ASN A 120 -10.82 -5.17 -4.34
CA ASN A 120 -11.49 -5.89 -5.41
C ASN A 120 -12.30 -4.96 -6.32
N VAL A 121 -12.71 -5.49 -7.47
CA VAL A 121 -13.70 -4.82 -8.33
C VAL A 121 -14.98 -4.57 -7.54
N GLY A 122 -15.34 -3.30 -7.37
CA GLY A 122 -16.57 -2.88 -6.68
C GLY A 122 -16.40 -2.55 -5.19
N ASP A 123 -15.21 -2.74 -4.62
CA ASP A 123 -14.93 -2.31 -3.25
C ASP A 123 -15.01 -0.78 -3.13
N VAL A 124 -15.77 -0.30 -2.14
CA VAL A 124 -15.84 1.13 -1.78
C VAL A 124 -14.70 1.42 -0.81
N MET A 125 -13.59 1.93 -1.32
CA MET A 125 -12.38 2.16 -0.52
C MET A 125 -12.47 3.52 0.18
N SER A 126 -12.57 3.52 1.50
CA SER A 126 -12.98 4.72 2.27
C SER A 126 -11.89 5.77 2.51
N VAL A 127 -10.61 5.53 2.16
CA VAL A 127 -9.50 6.33 2.73
C VAL A 127 -8.44 6.82 1.73
N LEU A 128 -8.49 6.44 0.44
CA LEU A 128 -7.56 6.96 -0.56
C LEU A 128 -8.29 7.85 -1.60
N PRO A 129 -7.79 9.04 -1.95
CA PRO A 129 -8.49 9.95 -2.88
C PRO A 129 -8.66 9.39 -4.30
N GLU A 130 -7.92 8.34 -4.67
CA GLU A 130 -7.98 7.64 -5.96
C GLU A 130 -8.80 6.32 -5.85
N VAL A 131 -9.90 6.35 -5.10
CA VAL A 131 -10.78 5.20 -4.77
C VAL A 131 -11.10 4.29 -5.96
N GLY A 132 -11.30 4.89 -7.14
CA GLY A 132 -11.54 4.13 -8.37
C GLY A 132 -10.35 3.27 -8.75
N GLU A 133 -9.14 3.80 -8.74
CA GLU A 133 -7.98 3.20 -9.38
C GLU A 133 -7.44 1.96 -8.66
N ALA A 134 -7.70 1.81 -7.36
CA ALA A 134 -7.15 0.77 -6.51
C ALA A 134 -7.80 -0.62 -6.67
N ARG A 135 -8.27 -1.01 -7.87
CA ARG A 135 -9.06 -2.24 -8.07
C ARG A 135 -8.76 -2.95 -9.37
N GLY A 136 -9.28 -4.18 -9.48
CA GLY A 136 -9.19 -4.96 -10.71
C GLY A 136 -9.99 -4.38 -11.87
N TRP A 137 -9.84 -4.98 -13.05
CA TRP A 137 -10.58 -4.69 -14.26
C TRP A 137 -11.01 -5.98 -14.95
N THR A 138 -12.08 -5.88 -15.74
CA THR A 138 -12.61 -6.97 -16.57
C THR A 138 -12.62 -6.50 -18.02
N LEU A 139 -12.01 -7.28 -18.91
CA LEU A 139 -11.80 -6.89 -20.31
C LEU A 139 -12.93 -7.39 -21.19
N GLU A 140 -13.35 -6.57 -22.15
CA GLU A 140 -14.30 -6.91 -23.20
C GLU A 140 -13.61 -7.59 -24.40
N PRO A 141 -14.35 -8.20 -25.35
CA PRO A 141 -15.78 -8.52 -25.30
C PRO A 141 -16.08 -9.74 -24.40
N PHE A 142 -17.30 -9.77 -23.87
CA PHE A 142 -17.86 -10.87 -23.06
C PHE A 142 -17.18 -11.09 -21.71
N ARG A 143 -16.39 -10.13 -21.24
CA ARG A 143 -15.75 -10.23 -19.91
C ARG A 143 -14.91 -11.49 -19.74
N LYS A 144 -14.31 -11.99 -20.84
CA LYS A 144 -13.56 -13.26 -20.89
C LYS A 144 -12.32 -13.24 -19.99
N TYR A 145 -11.63 -12.10 -19.95
CA TYR A 145 -10.40 -11.90 -19.20
C TYR A 145 -10.62 -10.93 -18.04
N CYS A 146 -9.87 -11.11 -16.96
CA CYS A 146 -9.86 -10.17 -15.84
C CYS A 146 -8.47 -10.05 -15.22
N THR A 147 -8.14 -8.87 -14.69
CA THR A 147 -6.86 -8.64 -14.00
C THR A 147 -6.83 -9.30 -12.62
N VAL A 148 -5.65 -9.32 -12.00
CA VAL A 148 -5.40 -10.01 -10.74
C VAL A 148 -6.40 -9.67 -9.64
N MET A 149 -6.73 -8.39 -9.42
CA MET A 149 -7.61 -7.94 -8.33
C MET A 149 -9.12 -8.11 -8.61
N THR A 150 -9.49 -8.84 -9.66
CA THR A 150 -10.90 -9.14 -9.93
C THR A 150 -11.30 -10.43 -9.22
N HIS A 151 -12.44 -10.43 -8.52
CA HIS A 151 -13.02 -11.66 -7.97
C HIS A 151 -13.29 -12.68 -9.08
N ARG A 152 -13.03 -13.95 -8.79
CA ARG A 152 -13.45 -15.07 -9.67
C ARG A 152 -14.94 -15.39 -9.57
N ASN A 153 -15.61 -14.89 -8.52
CA ASN A 153 -16.98 -15.27 -8.18
C ASN A 153 -17.97 -14.41 -8.98
N GLY A 154 -18.42 -14.96 -10.10
CA GLY A 154 -19.53 -14.47 -10.90
C GLY A 154 -20.08 -15.58 -11.79
N VAL A 155 -21.27 -15.39 -12.34
CA VAL A 155 -21.95 -16.36 -13.23
C VAL A 155 -21.09 -16.71 -14.47
N VAL A 156 -20.18 -15.82 -14.86
CA VAL A 156 -19.24 -16.02 -15.97
C VAL A 156 -17.88 -16.40 -15.40
N LYS A 157 -17.40 -17.62 -15.71
CA LYS A 157 -16.01 -18.01 -15.44
C LYS A 157 -15.08 -17.14 -16.29
N ARG A 158 -14.24 -16.34 -15.63
CA ARG A 158 -13.25 -15.47 -16.29
C ARG A 158 -11.84 -16.02 -16.12
N THR A 159 -11.02 -15.86 -17.16
CA THR A 159 -9.59 -16.18 -17.09
C THR A 159 -8.85 -14.99 -16.49
N ARG A 160 -8.25 -15.19 -15.32
CA ARG A 160 -7.40 -14.18 -14.70
C ARG A 160 -6.10 -14.06 -15.50
N ILE A 161 -5.81 -12.89 -16.05
CA ILE A 161 -4.57 -12.58 -16.77
C ILE A 161 -3.49 -12.13 -15.78
N PRO A 162 -2.20 -12.36 -16.08
CA PRO A 162 -1.09 -12.05 -15.18
C PRO A 162 -0.75 -10.55 -15.21
N ASN A 163 -1.74 -9.71 -14.95
CA ASN A 163 -1.63 -8.24 -14.93
C ASN A 163 -2.48 -7.70 -13.77
N PHE A 164 -1.94 -6.73 -13.02
CA PHE A 164 -2.74 -5.73 -12.34
C PHE A 164 -3.33 -4.76 -13.37
N SER A 165 -4.41 -4.08 -13.01
CA SER A 165 -5.04 -3.12 -13.94
C SER A 165 -4.12 -1.94 -14.24
N ASN A 166 -3.98 -1.64 -15.52
CA ASN A 166 -3.20 -0.50 -16.02
C ASN A 166 -3.76 -0.07 -17.40
N PRO A 167 -4.23 1.17 -17.57
CA PRO A 167 -4.74 1.67 -18.85
C PRO A 167 -3.68 1.71 -19.96
N ASP A 168 -2.39 1.77 -19.62
CA ASP A 168 -1.28 1.82 -20.58
C ASP A 168 -0.85 0.44 -21.09
N VAL A 169 -1.43 -0.64 -20.54
CA VAL A 169 -1.09 -2.01 -20.92
C VAL A 169 -2.24 -2.62 -21.71
N ILE A 170 -2.00 -2.98 -22.97
CA ILE A 170 -2.96 -3.64 -23.85
C ILE A 170 -2.83 -5.16 -23.72
N TRP A 171 -3.95 -5.87 -23.50
CA TRP A 171 -3.97 -7.32 -23.53
C TRP A 171 -4.07 -7.83 -24.97
N PRO A 172 -3.10 -8.64 -25.46
CA PRO A 172 -3.01 -8.97 -26.88
C PRO A 172 -4.21 -9.79 -27.40
N ASP A 173 -4.82 -10.64 -26.58
CA ASP A 173 -5.93 -11.48 -27.05
C ASP A 173 -7.25 -10.69 -27.23
N SER A 174 -7.45 -9.61 -26.47
CA SER A 174 -8.66 -8.77 -26.58
C SER A 174 -8.41 -7.49 -27.36
N GLY A 175 -7.17 -7.00 -27.44
CA GLY A 175 -6.85 -5.67 -27.98
C GLY A 175 -7.25 -4.52 -27.05
N GLU A 176 -7.71 -4.83 -25.84
CA GLU A 176 -8.24 -3.86 -24.87
C GLU A 176 -7.20 -3.50 -23.81
N PRO A 177 -7.22 -2.26 -23.28
CA PRO A 177 -6.52 -1.91 -22.07
C PRO A 177 -6.87 -2.83 -20.90
N THR A 178 -5.87 -3.15 -20.09
CA THR A 178 -6.04 -3.92 -18.84
C THR A 178 -6.61 -3.08 -17.70
N GLY A 179 -6.90 -1.80 -17.92
CA GLY A 179 -7.46 -0.88 -16.94
C GLY A 179 -8.05 0.36 -17.59
N VAL A 180 -8.54 1.29 -16.79
CA VAL A 180 -9.10 2.58 -17.22
C VAL A 180 -8.57 3.67 -16.29
N GLU A 181 -8.04 4.76 -16.83
CA GLU A 181 -7.51 5.87 -16.01
C GLU A 181 -8.62 6.47 -15.14
N GLY A 182 -8.31 6.74 -13.86
CA GLY A 182 -9.28 7.22 -12.89
C GLY A 182 -10.27 6.17 -12.38
N GLU A 183 -10.33 4.98 -12.99
CA GLU A 183 -11.32 3.95 -12.66
C GLU A 183 -10.73 2.58 -12.27
N ALA A 184 -9.62 2.14 -12.87
CA ALA A 184 -8.97 0.87 -12.58
C ALA A 184 -7.51 0.96 -13.06
N ASN A 185 -6.64 1.51 -12.22
CA ASN A 185 -5.22 1.68 -12.46
C ASN A 185 -4.43 1.23 -11.21
N ALA A 186 -4.51 -0.06 -10.92
CA ALA A 186 -3.82 -0.65 -9.79
C ALA A 186 -2.30 -0.47 -9.90
N ALA A 187 -1.73 -0.39 -11.11
CA ALA A 187 -0.30 -0.14 -11.30
C ALA A 187 0.16 1.20 -10.72
N LYS A 188 -0.59 2.28 -10.98
CA LYS A 188 -0.38 3.59 -10.34
C LYS A 188 -0.49 3.47 -8.81
N VAL A 189 -1.51 2.72 -8.36
CA VAL A 189 -1.71 2.44 -6.93
C VAL A 189 -0.68 1.46 -6.34
N LEU A 190 0.17 0.81 -7.11
CA LEU A 190 1.29 0.03 -6.57
C LEU A 190 2.57 0.87 -6.54
N GLY A 191 2.72 1.83 -7.45
CA GLY A 191 3.85 2.74 -7.51
C GLY A 191 4.07 3.53 -6.22
N TRP A 192 2.99 3.98 -5.57
CA TRP A 192 3.01 4.74 -4.31
C TRP A 192 3.00 3.92 -3.00
N THR A 193 2.34 2.75 -2.94
CA THR A 193 2.13 2.00 -1.68
C THR A 193 3.22 0.98 -1.41
N MET A 194 3.78 0.36 -2.46
CA MET A 194 4.87 -0.62 -2.27
C MET A 194 6.09 -0.02 -1.56
N PRO A 195 6.51 1.23 -1.84
CA PRO A 195 7.55 1.89 -1.04
C PRO A 195 7.18 2.06 0.44
N ILE A 196 5.91 2.31 0.77
CA ILE A 196 5.44 2.41 2.16
C ILE A 196 5.54 1.04 2.83
N VAL A 197 5.04 -0.01 2.17
CA VAL A 197 5.10 -1.39 2.66
C VAL A 197 6.54 -1.85 2.87
N ALA A 198 7.46 -1.47 1.99
CA ALA A 198 8.90 -1.78 2.11
C ALA A 198 9.57 -1.16 3.37
N THR A 199 8.86 -0.30 4.11
CA THR A 199 9.34 0.24 5.40
C THR A 199 8.76 -0.48 6.61
N TYR A 200 7.83 -1.42 6.44
CA TYR A 200 7.10 -2.05 7.54
C TYR A 200 8.00 -2.78 8.52
N HIS A 201 9.06 -3.45 8.04
CA HIS A 201 10.02 -4.09 8.93
C HIS A 201 10.69 -3.11 9.90
N THR A 202 10.88 -1.84 9.50
CA THR A 202 11.47 -0.79 10.34
C THR A 202 10.55 -0.31 11.46
N GLN A 203 9.26 -0.64 11.40
CA GLN A 203 8.26 -0.29 12.41
C GLN A 203 8.05 -1.40 13.44
N LEU A 204 8.52 -2.62 13.17
CA LEU A 204 8.34 -3.76 14.07
C LEU A 204 9.03 -3.54 15.41
N GLY A 205 8.28 -3.64 16.50
CA GLY A 205 8.79 -3.52 17.87
C GLY A 205 8.96 -2.07 18.34
N LYS A 206 8.68 -1.07 17.49
CA LYS A 206 8.47 0.29 17.97
C LYS A 206 7.12 0.35 18.70
N PRO A 207 7.00 1.10 19.80
CA PRO A 207 5.70 1.36 20.41
C PRO A 207 4.77 1.91 19.32
N LYS A 208 3.59 1.33 19.19
CA LYS A 208 2.50 2.04 18.53
C LYS A 208 2.31 3.31 19.34
N HIS A 209 2.72 4.46 18.81
CA HIS A 209 2.07 5.68 19.22
C HIS A 209 0.64 5.55 18.71
N LEU A 210 -0.23 5.06 19.60
CA LEU A 210 -1.62 4.81 19.36
C LEU A 210 -2.29 6.18 19.29
N VAL A 211 -2.07 6.89 18.18
CA VAL A 211 -2.80 8.12 17.91
C VAL A 211 -4.21 7.69 17.53
N THR A 212 -5.09 7.68 18.52
CA THR A 212 -6.53 7.57 18.29
C THR A 212 -6.93 8.76 17.41
N MET A 213 -7.07 8.53 16.11
CA MET A 213 -7.56 9.52 15.14
C MET A 213 -9.07 9.75 15.36
N GLU A 214 -9.44 10.34 16.49
CA GLU A 214 -10.78 10.92 16.67
C GLU A 214 -10.78 12.45 16.71
N ASN A 215 -9.62 13.11 16.80
CA ASN A 215 -9.57 14.57 16.77
C ASN A 215 -8.48 15.09 15.83
N SER A 216 -8.86 15.21 14.56
CA SER A 216 -8.37 16.21 13.61
C SER A 216 -6.85 16.48 13.56
N VAL A 217 -6.13 15.74 12.73
CA VAL A 217 -5.04 16.35 11.94
C VAL A 217 -5.70 17.30 10.96
N ARG A 218 -5.87 18.58 11.33
CA ARG A 218 -5.98 19.64 10.33
C ARG A 218 -4.57 19.95 9.85
N LEU A 219 -4.09 19.18 8.88
CA LEU A 219 -3.27 19.78 7.83
C LEU A 219 -4.24 20.64 7.02
N SER A 220 -4.37 21.93 7.37
CA SER A 220 -5.03 22.88 6.49
C SER A 220 -4.11 23.15 5.30
N MET A 221 -4.14 22.23 4.33
CA MET A 221 -3.83 22.56 2.95
C MET A 221 -4.95 23.47 2.45
N ASN A 222 -4.66 24.77 2.32
CA ASN A 222 -5.27 25.51 1.23
C ASN A 222 -4.57 25.08 -0.06
N VAL A 223 -4.84 23.86 -0.50
CA VAL A 223 -4.59 23.46 -1.87
C VAL A 223 -5.96 23.42 -2.50
N PHE A 224 -6.18 24.36 -3.42
CA PHE A 224 -7.39 24.39 -4.23
C PHE A 224 -7.63 23.00 -4.86
N PRO A 225 -8.89 22.56 -5.05
CA PRO A 225 -9.27 21.14 -5.15
C PRO A 225 -8.83 20.39 -6.41
N ASN A 226 -7.85 20.87 -7.17
CA ASN A 226 -7.57 20.36 -8.51
C ASN A 226 -6.17 19.73 -8.57
N SER A 227 -6.14 18.46 -8.97
CA SER A 227 -4.98 17.58 -9.22
C SER A 227 -3.94 18.11 -10.24
N GLU A 228 -4.16 19.31 -10.78
CA GLU A 228 -3.37 19.91 -11.86
C GLU A 228 -2.19 20.77 -11.39
N THR A 229 -2.09 21.09 -10.09
CA THR A 229 -1.10 22.10 -9.58
C THR A 229 0.09 21.51 -8.81
N GLY A 230 -0.04 20.31 -8.24
CA GLY A 230 1.02 19.59 -7.52
C GLY A 230 0.57 18.91 -6.22
N ARG A 231 1.45 18.13 -5.60
CA ARG A 231 1.22 17.32 -4.39
C ARG A 231 2.39 17.45 -3.39
N VAL A 232 2.12 17.25 -2.10
CA VAL A 232 3.13 17.25 -1.02
C VAL A 232 3.01 15.96 -0.20
N TRP A 233 4.14 15.34 0.13
CA TRP A 233 4.20 14.11 0.91
C TRP A 233 5.14 14.27 2.10
N ILE A 234 4.84 13.57 3.19
CA ILE A 234 5.81 13.30 4.25
C ILE A 234 6.66 12.11 3.80
N THR A 235 7.97 12.31 3.67
CA THR A 235 8.90 11.27 3.20
C THR A 235 9.49 10.44 4.34
N ARG A 236 9.27 10.87 5.59
CA ARG A 236 9.60 10.13 6.80
C ARG A 236 8.67 10.53 7.94
N SER A 237 8.07 9.55 8.61
CA SER A 237 7.23 9.78 9.79
C SER A 237 8.01 10.52 10.88
N PRO A 238 7.46 11.62 11.44
CA PRO A 238 8.09 12.29 12.57
C PRO A 238 7.96 11.47 13.86
N ASP A 239 8.99 11.55 14.69
CA ASP A 239 8.92 11.06 16.07
C ASP A 239 7.98 12.00 16.87
N MET A 240 6.94 11.41 17.47
CA MET A 240 5.86 12.09 18.18
C MET A 240 5.57 11.36 19.49
N TRP A 241 5.02 12.06 20.47
CA TRP A 241 4.59 11.48 21.74
C TRP A 241 3.28 12.13 22.20
N GLU A 242 2.60 11.47 23.14
CA GLU A 242 1.34 11.92 23.71
C GLU A 242 1.58 12.45 25.13
N ASP A 243 1.09 13.65 25.40
CA ASP A 243 1.19 14.37 26.68
C ASP A 243 -0.23 14.79 27.11
N ASP A 244 -0.76 14.22 28.19
CA ASP A 244 -2.12 14.52 28.69
C ASP A 244 -3.21 14.52 27.59
N GLY A 245 -3.17 13.53 26.68
CA GLY A 245 -4.12 13.40 25.58
C GLY A 245 -3.86 14.34 24.38
N ALA A 246 -2.78 15.12 24.41
CA ALA A 246 -2.36 15.99 23.32
C ALA A 246 -1.10 15.45 22.62
N MET A 247 -1.16 15.33 21.29
CA MET A 247 -0.02 14.91 20.49
C MET A 247 1.02 16.03 20.34
N ARG A 248 2.30 15.68 20.51
CA ARG A 248 3.44 16.61 20.44
C ARG A 248 4.55 16.04 19.55
N TYR A 249 5.23 16.91 18.83
CA TYR A 249 6.51 16.59 18.22
C TYR A 249 7.60 16.60 19.29
N GLU A 250 8.46 15.59 19.26
CA GLU A 250 9.63 15.53 20.13
C GLU A 250 10.71 16.53 19.65
N ARG A 251 11.38 17.19 20.59
CA ARG A 251 12.54 18.02 20.32
C ARG A 251 13.63 17.18 19.63
N GLY A 252 14.12 17.69 18.51
CA GLY A 252 15.12 17.02 17.69
C GLY A 252 14.53 16.24 16.51
N THR A 253 13.20 16.02 16.50
CA THR A 253 12.51 15.44 15.35
C THR A 253 12.75 16.29 14.10
N LYS A 254 12.96 15.59 12.98
CA LYS A 254 13.06 16.21 11.66
C LYS A 254 11.90 15.74 10.81
N ILE A 255 11.04 16.67 10.44
CA ILE A 255 9.95 16.39 9.51
C ILE A 255 10.50 16.56 8.10
N HIS A 256 10.50 15.49 7.33
CA HIS A 256 10.91 15.51 5.94
C HIS A 256 9.68 15.51 5.05
N VAL A 257 9.57 16.53 4.20
CA VAL A 257 8.51 16.63 3.20
C VAL A 257 9.09 16.84 1.82
N GLU A 258 8.35 16.40 0.82
CA GLU A 258 8.69 16.59 -0.59
C GLU A 258 7.46 17.04 -1.37
N ALA A 259 7.64 17.99 -2.28
CA ALA A 259 6.62 18.48 -3.18
C ALA A 259 6.90 18.02 -4.60
N CYS A 260 5.86 17.55 -5.29
CA CYS A 260 5.89 17.21 -6.70
C CYS A 260 4.91 18.12 -7.45
N ALA A 261 5.40 18.98 -8.34
CA ALA A 261 4.54 19.78 -9.20
C ALA A 261 4.10 18.98 -10.43
N THR A 262 2.87 19.21 -10.89
CA THR A 262 2.28 18.58 -12.09
C THR A 262 1.83 19.65 -13.08
N GLY A 263 1.55 19.29 -14.34
CA GLY A 263 0.74 20.13 -15.24
C GLY A 263 1.27 21.54 -15.55
N GLY A 264 2.57 21.73 -15.81
CA GLY A 264 3.14 23.05 -16.12
C GLY A 264 3.33 23.95 -14.90
N TRP A 265 3.33 23.40 -13.69
CA TRP A 265 3.66 24.10 -12.46
C TRP A 265 5.06 23.74 -11.96
N LYS A 266 5.65 24.61 -11.15
CA LYS A 266 6.89 24.38 -10.40
C LYS A 266 6.74 24.81 -8.95
N LEU A 267 7.51 24.21 -8.06
CA LEU A 267 7.61 24.69 -6.68
C LEU A 267 8.30 26.07 -6.66
N ALA A 268 7.62 27.05 -6.09
CA ALA A 268 8.12 28.41 -5.87
C ALA A 268 8.74 28.60 -4.47
N GLY A 269 8.36 27.75 -3.51
CA GLY A 269 8.97 27.74 -2.17
C GLY A 269 8.09 27.06 -1.13
N TRP A 270 8.49 27.16 0.12
CA TRP A 270 7.76 26.57 1.24
C TRP A 270 7.38 27.60 2.30
N GLN A 271 6.32 27.31 3.03
CA GLN A 271 5.96 28.01 4.25
C GLN A 271 5.80 27.02 5.41
N VAL A 272 6.24 27.42 6.59
CA VAL A 272 5.98 26.75 7.86
C VAL A 272 5.27 27.74 8.78
N ASP A 273 4.06 27.41 9.23
CA ASP A 273 3.15 28.29 9.98
C ASP A 273 2.94 29.65 9.31
N GLY A 274 2.78 29.65 7.99
CA GLY A 274 2.60 30.85 7.18
C GLY A 274 3.88 31.66 6.93
N GLN A 275 5.03 31.28 7.51
CA GLN A 275 6.31 31.95 7.27
C GLN A 275 7.10 31.26 6.18
N ARG A 276 7.62 32.02 5.21
CA ARG A 276 8.50 31.48 4.17
C ARG A 276 9.77 30.90 4.78
N VAL A 277 10.12 29.69 4.39
CA VAL A 277 11.35 29.01 4.81
C VAL A 277 12.26 28.76 3.63
N LYS A 278 13.58 28.74 3.89
CA LYS A 278 14.55 28.28 2.89
C LYS A 278 14.43 26.76 2.74
N SER A 279 14.49 26.28 1.51
CA SER A 279 14.45 24.86 1.17
C SER A 279 15.41 24.55 0.04
N ASP A 280 15.79 23.29 -0.08
CA ASP A 280 16.60 22.79 -1.19
C ASP A 280 15.68 22.30 -2.31
N GLY A 281 14.93 23.24 -2.87
CA GLY A 281 13.95 22.96 -3.92
C GLY A 281 12.76 22.13 -3.40
N ASN A 282 12.50 21.01 -4.08
CA ASN A 282 11.32 20.16 -3.86
C ASN A 282 11.28 19.47 -2.49
N ARG A 283 12.37 19.50 -1.73
CA ARG A 283 12.43 18.89 -0.40
C ARG A 283 12.57 19.96 0.68
N LEU A 284 11.86 19.75 1.78
CA LEU A 284 12.00 20.55 2.98
C LEU A 284 12.21 19.64 4.18
N THR A 285 13.21 19.98 5.00
CA THR A 285 13.38 19.39 6.33
C THR A 285 13.05 20.46 7.36
N VAL A 286 12.03 20.22 8.17
CA VAL A 286 11.63 21.11 9.27
C VAL A 286 12.17 20.54 10.58
N PRO A 287 13.20 21.16 11.20
CA PRO A 287 13.68 20.75 12.50
C PRO A 287 12.74 21.24 13.60
N ILE A 288 12.36 20.33 14.51
CA ILE A 288 11.62 20.66 15.72
C ILE A 288 12.63 21.02 16.81
N SER A 289 12.85 22.31 17.03
CA SER A 289 13.88 22.81 17.94
C SER A 289 13.51 22.74 19.43
N ARG A 290 12.22 22.55 19.71
CA ARG A 290 11.62 22.37 21.05
C ARG A 290 10.37 21.52 20.93
N ASP A 291 10.00 20.83 22.02
CA ASP A 291 8.74 20.10 22.07
C ASP A 291 7.59 21.02 21.73
N ARG A 292 6.75 20.58 20.79
CA ARG A 292 5.72 21.42 20.20
C ARG A 292 4.44 20.63 20.01
N GLY A 293 3.33 21.18 20.48
CA GLY A 293 1.99 20.66 20.19
C GLY A 293 1.61 20.83 18.72
N ILE A 294 0.78 19.91 18.24
CA ILE A 294 0.14 19.96 16.92
C ILE A 294 -0.96 21.05 16.92
N PRO A 295 -1.25 21.75 15.80
CA PRO A 295 -0.72 21.53 14.44
C PRO A 295 0.59 22.25 14.12
N LEU A 296 1.33 21.65 13.17
CA LEU A 296 2.37 22.30 12.39
C LEU A 296 1.86 22.45 10.96
N ASN A 297 1.77 23.68 10.46
CA ASN A 297 1.31 23.92 9.10
C ASN A 297 2.51 23.98 8.16
N ILE A 298 2.58 23.08 7.18
CA ILE A 298 3.61 23.10 6.14
C ILE A 298 2.91 23.26 4.79
N THR A 299 3.34 24.24 3.99
CA THR A 299 2.71 24.57 2.71
C THR A 299 3.75 24.64 1.61
N ALA A 300 3.53 23.91 0.52
CA ALA A 300 4.26 24.12 -0.73
C ALA A 300 3.56 25.21 -1.54
N VAL A 301 4.32 26.23 -1.93
CA VAL A 301 3.84 27.32 -2.79
C VAL A 301 4.22 26.96 -4.23
N MET A 302 3.24 26.76 -5.10
CA MET A 302 3.46 26.46 -6.51
C MET A 302 3.33 27.72 -7.38
N ALA A 303 4.07 27.77 -8.47
CA ALA A 303 4.00 28.81 -9.48
C ALA A 303 3.85 28.18 -10.86
N GLN A 304 2.97 28.75 -11.69
CA GLN A 304 2.80 28.31 -13.07
C GLN A 304 4.03 28.66 -13.89
N VAL A 305 4.45 27.73 -14.74
CA VAL A 305 5.52 27.90 -15.72
C VAL A 305 4.85 28.27 -17.03
N PHE A 306 4.99 29.53 -17.45
CA PHE A 306 4.63 30.00 -18.78
C PHE A 306 5.74 29.65 -19.77
#